data_AF-A0A524N2A6-F1
#
_entry.id   AF-A0A524N2A6-F1
#
_cell.length_a   1.000
_cell.length_b   1.000
_cell.length_c   1.000
_cell.angle_alpha   90.00
_cell.angle_beta   90.00
_cell.angle_gamma   90.00
#
_symmetry.space_group_name_H-M   'P 1'
#
loop_
_entity.id
_entity.type
_entity.pdbx_description
1 polymer ?
#
loop_
_entity_poly.entity_id
_entity_poly.type
_entity_poly.pdbx_seq_one_letter_code
_entity_poly.pdbx_strand_id
1 'polypeptide(L)'
;MQEYPKSLKPDRIFKSILSAFFVAIGGCIAIASVVATLKLFIVQRGISRSADHFNANQPSAALNRLASIQKLALRYPSVAEAASCEIVRAHFRCGDFAAAEQQADWIMDYSIDGSVPSPTVSFCGFMPFLRTAPDCLLNKMSEVSRGKKYVWHRTSGYSVIFNELTAEGDNALAKLESFAKSVLMKDPENTEARAILANLTDNRWRTTRRRSPTPILGETPEPVPSEPEVTDSDPVPLRVDRDRRLSELKAREQMLLDSIEARKSASTPANPHEDGYNAAVDRYKATQAKGQQLQKQMNESTGQARMNAMDELRKMKGDVSRQEAQLADLKAKKNAWDRSHPSNAANDPTVKRLQDELLQVRQEIQSL
;
A
#
# COMPACT_ATOMS: atom_id res chain seq x y z
N MET A 1 -18.93 -43.58 -84.15
CA MET A 1 -17.81 -42.90 -83.48
C MET A 1 -18.24 -42.60 -82.05
N GLN A 2 -17.72 -43.34 -81.07
CA GLN A 2 -17.93 -43.04 -79.66
C GLN A 2 -16.96 -41.91 -79.28
N GLU A 3 -17.51 -40.72 -79.03
CA GLU A 3 -16.74 -39.62 -78.45
C GLU A 3 -16.38 -39.97 -77.01
N TYR A 4 -15.09 -40.20 -76.75
CA TYR A 4 -14.61 -40.33 -75.38
C TYR A 4 -14.76 -38.98 -74.67
N PRO A 5 -15.40 -38.94 -73.48
CA PRO A 5 -15.58 -37.69 -72.76
C PRO A 5 -14.23 -37.10 -72.40
N LYS A 6 -14.04 -35.81 -72.75
CA LYS A 6 -12.86 -35.01 -72.43
C LYS A 6 -12.45 -35.25 -70.99
N SER A 7 -11.29 -35.89 -70.79
CA SER A 7 -10.74 -36.21 -69.47
C SER A 7 -10.68 -34.94 -68.62
N LEU A 8 -11.43 -34.91 -67.51
CA LEU A 8 -11.34 -33.82 -66.54
C LEU A 8 -9.90 -33.71 -66.06
N LYS A 9 -9.27 -32.56 -66.30
CA LYS A 9 -7.90 -32.29 -65.86
C LYS A 9 -7.86 -32.37 -64.32
N PRO A 10 -7.07 -33.28 -63.73
CA PRO A 10 -7.04 -33.52 -62.28
C PRO A 10 -6.77 -32.25 -61.47
N ASP A 11 -6.02 -31.30 -62.03
CA ASP A 11 -5.71 -30.00 -61.41
C ASP A 11 -6.94 -29.15 -61.08
N ARG A 12 -8.02 -29.23 -61.88
CA ARG A 12 -9.23 -28.43 -61.61
C ARG A 12 -10.03 -28.99 -60.45
N ILE A 13 -10.10 -30.32 -60.35
CA ILE A 13 -10.78 -31.01 -59.24
C ILE A 13 -10.03 -30.73 -57.93
N PHE A 14 -8.71 -30.86 -57.94
CA PHE A 14 -7.89 -30.60 -56.75
C PHE A 14 -8.02 -29.16 -56.23
N LYS A 15 -7.99 -28.16 -57.12
CA LYS A 15 -8.16 -26.74 -56.73
C LYS A 15 -9.55 -26.46 -56.15
N SER A 16 -10.59 -27.07 -56.70
CA SER A 16 -11.96 -26.90 -56.18
C SER A 16 -12.12 -27.51 -54.80
N ILE A 17 -11.56 -28.71 -54.57
CA ILE A 17 -11.56 -29.36 -53.26
C ILE A 17 -10.77 -28.53 -52.24
N LEU A 18 -9.58 -28.05 -52.62
CA LEU A 18 -8.74 -27.24 -51.74
C LEU A 18 -9.43 -25.92 -51.34
N SER A 19 -10.09 -25.25 -52.29
CA SER A 19 -10.85 -24.02 -52.01
C SER A 19 -12.02 -24.28 -51.06
N ALA A 20 -12.79 -25.36 -51.27
CA ALA A 20 -13.89 -25.72 -50.39
C ALA A 20 -13.40 -26.02 -48.97
N PHE A 21 -12.25 -26.68 -48.85
CA PHE A 21 -11.62 -26.97 -47.56
C PHE A 21 -11.21 -25.70 -46.79
N PHE A 22 -10.59 -24.72 -47.46
CA PHE A 22 -10.25 -23.44 -46.82
C PHE A 22 -11.48 -22.64 -46.40
N VAL A 23 -12.55 -22.64 -47.20
CA VAL A 23 -13.82 -21.99 -46.83
C VAL A 23 -14.44 -22.66 -45.61
N ALA A 24 -14.45 -24.00 -45.55
CA ALA A 24 -14.95 -24.74 -44.41
C ALA A 24 -14.14 -24.46 -43.12
N ILE A 25 -12.80 -24.49 -43.20
CA ILE A 25 -11.93 -24.16 -42.07
C ILE A 25 -12.15 -22.72 -41.61
N GLY A 26 -12.19 -21.76 -42.55
CA GLY A 26 -12.45 -20.36 -42.24
C GLY A 26 -13.80 -20.16 -41.55
N GLY A 27 -14.85 -20.83 -42.02
CA GLY A 27 -16.17 -20.84 -41.40
C GLY A 27 -16.15 -21.40 -39.98
N CYS A 28 -15.47 -22.54 -39.75
CA CYS A 28 -15.34 -23.12 -38.42
C CYS A 28 -14.60 -22.20 -37.44
N ILE A 29 -13.52 -21.54 -37.88
CA ILE A 29 -12.77 -20.57 -37.06
C ILE A 29 -13.64 -19.36 -36.70
N ALA A 30 -14.40 -18.83 -37.67
CA ALA A 30 -15.30 -17.71 -37.44
C ALA A 30 -16.40 -18.06 -36.41
N ILE A 31 -17.04 -19.22 -36.57
CA ILE A 31 -18.06 -19.71 -35.62
C ILE A 31 -17.45 -19.90 -34.23
N ALA A 32 -16.27 -20.52 -34.13
CA ALA A 32 -15.58 -20.71 -32.86
C ALA A 32 -15.26 -19.38 -32.17
N SER A 33 -14.84 -18.37 -32.95
CA SER A 33 -14.53 -17.02 -32.46
C SER A 33 -15.78 -16.29 -31.96
N VAL A 34 -16.90 -16.39 -32.68
CA VAL A 34 -18.18 -15.81 -32.26
C VAL A 34 -18.69 -16.48 -30.99
N VAL A 35 -18.63 -17.81 -30.90
CA VAL A 35 -19.03 -18.55 -29.69
C VAL A 35 -18.16 -18.19 -28.50
N ALA A 36 -16.84 -18.02 -28.69
CA ALA A 36 -15.93 -17.62 -27.62
C ALA A 36 -16.22 -16.19 -27.13
N THR A 37 -16.47 -15.26 -28.06
CA THR A 37 -16.82 -13.86 -27.75
C THR A 37 -18.15 -13.77 -27.01
N LEU A 38 -19.16 -14.53 -27.45
CA LEU A 38 -20.46 -14.58 -26.81
C LEU A 38 -20.38 -15.12 -25.37
N LYS A 39 -19.59 -16.18 -25.15
CA LYS A 39 -19.34 -16.73 -23.81
C LYS A 39 -18.65 -15.71 -22.90
N LEU A 40 -17.62 -15.03 -23.41
CA LEU A 40 -16.93 -13.97 -22.67
C LEU A 40 -17.89 -12.85 -22.25
N PHE A 41 -18.75 -12.41 -23.19
CA PHE A 41 -19.78 -11.41 -22.94
C PHE A 41 -20.79 -11.84 -21.88
N ILE A 42 -21.23 -13.11 -21.90
CA ILE A 42 -22.13 -13.68 -20.88
C ILE A 42 -21.48 -13.64 -19.50
N VAL A 43 -20.19 -13.99 -19.38
CA VAL A 43 -19.48 -13.96 -18.10
C VAL A 43 -19.33 -12.52 -17.59
N GLN A 44 -18.87 -11.59 -18.42
CA GLN A 44 -18.74 -10.17 -18.05
C GLN A 44 -20.08 -9.57 -17.61
N ARG A 45 -21.15 -9.82 -18.36
CA ARG A 45 -22.50 -9.37 -18.00
C ARG A 45 -23.01 -10.04 -16.72
N GLY A 46 -22.60 -11.29 -16.47
CA GLY A 46 -22.87 -12.01 -15.22
C GLY A 46 -22.23 -11.30 -14.02
N ILE A 47 -20.97 -10.91 -14.13
CA ILE A 47 -20.20 -10.16 -13.12
C ILE A 47 -20.85 -8.79 -12.85
N SER A 48 -21.19 -8.03 -13.90
CA SER A 48 -21.86 -6.74 -13.73
C SER A 48 -23.21 -6.88 -13.01
N ARG A 49 -24.02 -7.89 -13.36
CA ARG A 49 -25.31 -8.13 -12.70
C ARG A 49 -25.18 -8.61 -11.25
N SER A 50 -24.12 -9.33 -10.90
CA SER A 50 -23.88 -9.63 -9.47
C SER A 50 -23.59 -8.37 -8.66
N ALA A 51 -22.97 -7.35 -9.25
CA ALA A 51 -22.82 -6.06 -8.59
C ALA A 51 -24.18 -5.38 -8.32
N ASP A 52 -25.14 -5.48 -9.25
CA ASP A 52 -26.50 -5.00 -9.02
C ASP A 52 -27.18 -5.72 -7.84
N HIS A 53 -27.01 -7.04 -7.72
CA HIS A 53 -27.51 -7.80 -6.56
C HIS A 53 -26.82 -7.41 -5.25
N PHE A 54 -25.54 -7.05 -5.27
CA PHE A 54 -24.86 -6.51 -4.08
C PHE A 54 -25.41 -5.15 -3.67
N ASN A 55 -25.67 -4.27 -4.63
CA ASN A 55 -26.27 -2.96 -4.38
C ASN A 55 -27.71 -3.08 -3.84
N ALA A 56 -28.44 -4.12 -4.27
CA ALA A 56 -29.76 -4.47 -3.76
C ALA A 56 -29.73 -5.24 -2.41
N ASN A 57 -28.56 -5.42 -1.80
CA ASN A 57 -28.36 -6.16 -0.55
C ASN A 57 -28.85 -7.64 -0.61
N GLN A 58 -28.68 -8.30 -1.76
CA GLN A 58 -29.05 -9.70 -1.99
C GLN A 58 -27.80 -10.56 -2.28
N PRO A 59 -26.91 -10.78 -1.29
CA PRO A 59 -25.63 -11.45 -1.53
C PRO A 59 -25.77 -12.93 -1.91
N SER A 60 -26.83 -13.62 -1.47
CA SER A 60 -27.12 -15.01 -1.87
C SER A 60 -27.52 -15.14 -3.34
N ALA A 61 -28.29 -14.19 -3.88
CA ALA A 61 -28.63 -14.13 -5.29
C ALA A 61 -27.39 -13.85 -6.16
N ALA A 62 -26.52 -12.94 -5.70
CA ALA A 62 -25.22 -12.68 -6.33
C ALA A 62 -24.36 -13.94 -6.38
N LEU A 63 -24.25 -14.67 -5.27
CA LEU A 63 -23.46 -15.89 -5.14
C LEU A 63 -23.96 -17.01 -6.07
N ASN A 64 -25.27 -17.27 -6.08
CA ASN A 64 -25.87 -18.27 -7.00
C ASN A 64 -25.59 -17.92 -8.46
N ARG A 65 -25.63 -16.63 -8.81
CA ARG A 65 -25.31 -16.16 -10.16
C ARG A 65 -23.84 -16.37 -10.49
N LEU A 66 -22.95 -15.98 -9.58
CA LEU A 66 -21.51 -16.10 -9.74
C LEU A 66 -21.07 -17.58 -9.85
N ALA A 67 -21.63 -18.47 -9.03
CA ALA A 67 -21.39 -19.91 -9.10
C ALA A 67 -21.80 -20.50 -10.46
N SER A 68 -22.91 -20.02 -11.04
CA SER A 68 -23.36 -20.48 -12.36
C SER A 68 -22.41 -20.08 -13.50
N ILE A 69 -21.73 -18.93 -13.38
CA ILE A 69 -20.80 -18.43 -14.41
C ILE A 69 -19.35 -18.87 -14.15
N GLN A 70 -18.99 -19.29 -12.93
CA GLN A 70 -17.62 -19.65 -12.56
C GLN A 70 -17.04 -20.72 -13.50
N LYS A 71 -17.80 -21.79 -13.78
CA LYS A 71 -17.37 -22.86 -14.71
C LYS A 71 -17.09 -22.35 -16.12
N LEU A 72 -17.81 -21.32 -16.58
CA LEU A 72 -17.56 -20.69 -17.87
C LEU A 72 -16.36 -19.74 -17.80
N ALA A 73 -16.21 -19.02 -16.69
CA ALA A 73 -15.12 -18.08 -16.46
C ALA A 73 -13.75 -18.77 -16.47
N LEU A 74 -13.64 -20.00 -15.94
CA LEU A 74 -12.41 -20.81 -15.94
C LEU A 74 -11.78 -21.03 -17.33
N ARG A 75 -12.55 -20.87 -18.42
CA ARG A 75 -12.02 -20.96 -19.78
C ARG A 75 -11.36 -19.67 -20.27
N TYR A 76 -11.49 -18.59 -19.51
CA TYR A 76 -11.02 -17.24 -19.82
C TYR A 76 -10.25 -16.68 -18.62
N PRO A 77 -8.93 -16.91 -18.54
CA PRO A 77 -8.11 -16.59 -17.37
C PRO A 77 -8.33 -15.19 -16.78
N SER A 78 -8.38 -14.16 -17.63
CA SER A 78 -8.59 -12.77 -17.21
C SER A 78 -9.95 -12.50 -16.56
N VAL A 79 -10.97 -13.31 -16.87
CA VAL A 79 -12.33 -13.16 -16.33
C VAL A 79 -12.60 -14.17 -15.22
N ALA A 80 -11.92 -15.33 -15.22
CA ALA A 80 -11.94 -16.30 -14.13
C ALA A 80 -11.55 -15.65 -12.80
N GLU A 81 -10.47 -14.86 -12.83
CA GLU A 81 -9.96 -14.15 -11.66
C GLU A 81 -10.97 -13.11 -11.16
N ALA A 82 -11.47 -12.25 -12.06
CA ALA A 82 -12.48 -11.24 -11.71
C ALA A 82 -13.76 -11.86 -11.13
N ALA A 83 -14.27 -12.92 -11.75
CA ALA A 83 -15.43 -13.67 -11.23
C ALA A 83 -15.16 -14.26 -9.84
N SER A 84 -13.97 -14.82 -9.65
CA SER A 84 -13.57 -15.42 -8.37
C SER A 84 -13.43 -14.37 -7.27
N CYS A 85 -12.88 -13.19 -7.57
CA CYS A 85 -12.85 -12.08 -6.62
C CYS A 85 -14.27 -11.68 -6.18
N GLU A 86 -15.23 -11.57 -7.11
CA GLU A 86 -16.63 -11.30 -6.74
C GLU A 86 -17.26 -12.42 -5.92
N ILE A 87 -16.89 -13.69 -6.14
CA ILE A 87 -17.36 -14.83 -5.33
C ILE A 87 -16.87 -14.68 -3.90
N VAL A 88 -15.59 -14.34 -3.70
CA VAL A 88 -15.04 -14.07 -2.35
C VAL A 88 -15.81 -12.91 -1.70
N ARG A 89 -16.13 -11.85 -2.45
CA ARG A 89 -16.98 -10.75 -1.93
C ARG A 89 -18.36 -11.23 -1.53
N ALA A 90 -18.95 -12.13 -2.32
CA ALA A 90 -20.27 -12.69 -2.05
C ALA A 90 -20.30 -13.48 -0.75
N HIS A 91 -19.36 -14.40 -0.59
CA HIS A 91 -19.25 -15.21 0.63
C HIS A 91 -19.01 -14.34 1.86
N PHE A 92 -18.17 -13.31 1.73
CA PHE A 92 -17.94 -12.37 2.82
C PHE A 92 -19.21 -11.62 3.25
N ARG A 93 -20.00 -11.10 2.29
CA ARG A 93 -21.27 -10.44 2.60
C ARG A 93 -22.34 -11.39 3.13
N CYS A 94 -22.25 -12.68 2.81
CA CYS A 94 -23.09 -13.72 3.39
C CYS A 94 -22.63 -14.18 4.79
N GLY A 95 -21.45 -13.74 5.26
CA GLY A 95 -20.85 -14.21 6.52
C GLY A 95 -20.23 -15.62 6.43
N ASP A 96 -20.08 -16.17 5.22
CA ASP A 96 -19.52 -17.51 4.97
C ASP A 96 -18.01 -17.42 4.73
N PHE A 97 -17.27 -17.17 5.81
CA PHE A 97 -15.84 -16.87 5.72
C PHE A 97 -14.99 -18.06 5.28
N ALA A 98 -15.41 -19.30 5.60
CA ALA A 98 -14.69 -20.51 5.22
C ALA A 98 -14.73 -20.75 3.71
N ALA A 99 -15.88 -20.52 3.06
CA ALA A 99 -15.97 -20.64 1.61
C ALA A 99 -15.28 -19.46 0.89
N ALA A 100 -15.28 -18.26 1.49
CA ALA A 100 -14.48 -17.13 0.99
C ALA A 100 -12.99 -17.47 0.98
N GLU A 101 -12.51 -18.14 2.03
CA GLU A 101 -11.13 -18.62 2.19
C GLU A 101 -10.75 -19.62 1.12
N GLN A 102 -11.53 -20.70 1.00
CA GLN A 102 -11.30 -21.74 0.01
C GLN A 102 -11.25 -21.16 -1.42
N GLN A 103 -12.13 -20.21 -1.72
CA GLN A 103 -12.16 -19.58 -3.05
C GLN A 103 -10.93 -18.70 -3.30
N ALA A 104 -10.40 -18.05 -2.27
CA ALA A 104 -9.26 -17.17 -2.43
C ALA A 104 -7.93 -17.92 -2.45
N ASP A 105 -7.81 -19.02 -1.71
CA ASP A 105 -6.71 -19.99 -1.87
C ASP A 105 -6.68 -20.53 -3.30
N TRP A 106 -7.85 -20.86 -3.86
CA TRP A 106 -7.95 -21.27 -5.25
C TRP A 106 -7.45 -20.19 -6.24
N ILE A 107 -7.74 -18.91 -6.01
CA ILE A 107 -7.21 -17.80 -6.85
C ILE A 107 -5.69 -17.77 -6.79
N MET A 108 -5.13 -17.92 -5.58
CA MET A 108 -3.68 -17.90 -5.37
C MET A 108 -3.00 -19.07 -6.08
N ASP A 109 -3.49 -20.29 -5.90
CA ASP A 109 -2.94 -21.48 -6.56
C ASP A 109 -3.09 -21.38 -8.08
N TYR A 110 -4.24 -20.94 -8.58
CA TYR A 110 -4.50 -20.75 -10.01
C TYR A 110 -3.57 -19.71 -10.65
N SER A 111 -3.20 -18.66 -9.91
CA SER A 111 -2.26 -17.61 -10.36
C SER A 111 -0.80 -18.09 -10.40
N ILE A 112 -0.40 -18.99 -9.50
CA ILE A 112 0.97 -19.49 -9.36
C ILE A 112 1.32 -20.47 -10.49
N ASP A 113 0.35 -21.25 -10.95
CA ASP A 113 0.57 -22.26 -12.00
C ASP A 113 0.77 -21.66 -13.41
N GLY A 114 0.87 -20.33 -13.54
CA GLY A 114 1.22 -19.65 -14.80
C GLY A 114 0.14 -19.73 -15.88
N SER A 115 -1.06 -20.20 -15.53
CA SER A 115 -2.20 -20.33 -16.45
C SER A 115 -2.89 -18.99 -16.77
N VAL A 116 -2.46 -17.89 -16.14
CA VAL A 116 -2.92 -16.52 -16.40
C VAL A 116 -1.71 -15.62 -16.74
N PRO A 117 -1.74 -14.86 -17.85
CA PRO A 117 -0.68 -13.91 -18.17
C PRO A 117 -0.77 -12.66 -17.26
N SER A 118 0.13 -12.61 -16.27
CA SER A 118 0.50 -11.46 -15.42
C SER A 118 -0.58 -10.89 -14.47
N PRO A 119 -0.29 -10.66 -13.16
CA PRO A 119 -1.25 -10.25 -12.12
C PRO A 119 -1.72 -8.78 -12.20
N THR A 120 -1.41 -8.09 -13.29
CA THR A 120 -1.35 -6.63 -13.37
C THR A 120 -2.70 -5.91 -13.30
N VAL A 121 -3.82 -6.57 -13.59
CA VAL A 121 -5.15 -5.92 -13.59
C VAL A 121 -5.93 -6.20 -12.30
N SER A 122 -5.63 -7.29 -11.59
CA SER A 122 -6.49 -7.79 -10.51
C SER A 122 -6.00 -7.47 -9.10
N PHE A 123 -4.69 -7.27 -8.91
CA PHE A 123 -4.14 -6.85 -7.61
C PHE A 123 -4.74 -5.51 -7.13
N CYS A 124 -5.05 -4.61 -8.06
CA CYS A 124 -5.67 -3.32 -7.76
C CYS A 124 -7.14 -3.41 -7.32
N GLY A 125 -7.87 -4.48 -7.69
CA GLY A 125 -9.29 -4.67 -7.31
C GLY A 125 -9.50 -5.62 -6.13
N PHE A 126 -8.57 -6.55 -5.92
CA PHE A 126 -8.55 -7.48 -4.78
C PHE A 126 -8.04 -6.81 -3.49
N MET A 127 -7.02 -5.94 -3.59
CA MET A 127 -6.45 -5.24 -2.43
C MET A 127 -7.49 -4.40 -1.66
N PRO A 128 -8.34 -3.57 -2.29
CA PRO A 128 -9.39 -2.83 -1.58
C PRO A 128 -10.42 -3.73 -0.90
N PHE A 129 -10.61 -4.97 -1.38
CA PHE A 129 -11.53 -5.93 -0.78
C PHE A 129 -10.89 -6.65 0.42
N LEU A 130 -9.60 -7.00 0.34
CA LEU A 130 -8.82 -7.43 1.51
C LEU A 130 -8.81 -6.38 2.64
N ARG A 131 -8.96 -5.07 2.33
CA ARG A 131 -9.17 -4.00 3.33
C ARG A 131 -10.46 -4.18 4.16
N THR A 132 -11.42 -4.94 3.66
CA THR A 132 -12.74 -5.15 4.30
C THR A 132 -12.97 -6.59 4.77
N ALA A 133 -12.13 -7.54 4.36
CA ALA A 133 -12.24 -8.95 4.71
C ALA A 133 -11.94 -9.20 6.20
N PRO A 134 -12.43 -10.29 6.80
CA PRO A 134 -12.27 -10.53 8.22
C PRO A 134 -10.86 -11.05 8.48
N ASP A 135 -10.34 -10.63 9.61
CA ASP A 135 -9.06 -10.99 10.20
C ASP A 135 -8.67 -12.49 10.16
N CYS A 136 -9.63 -13.42 10.09
CA CYS A 136 -9.35 -14.87 9.95
C CYS A 136 -8.84 -15.25 8.55
N LEU A 137 -9.39 -14.66 7.49
CA LEU A 137 -9.02 -14.92 6.10
C LEU A 137 -7.59 -14.45 5.81
N LEU A 138 -7.26 -13.23 6.27
CA LEU A 138 -5.93 -12.64 6.14
C LEU A 138 -4.87 -13.47 6.88
N ASN A 139 -5.23 -14.02 8.04
CA ASN A 139 -4.35 -14.90 8.79
C ASN A 139 -4.10 -16.23 8.08
N LYS A 140 -5.12 -16.85 7.49
CA LYS A 140 -4.92 -18.13 6.80
C LYS A 140 -4.16 -17.98 5.50
N MET A 141 -4.44 -16.95 4.71
CA MET A 141 -3.66 -16.63 3.51
C MET A 141 -2.18 -16.39 3.83
N SER A 142 -1.90 -15.73 4.96
CA SER A 142 -0.55 -15.55 5.50
C SER A 142 0.07 -16.89 5.93
N GLU A 143 -0.70 -17.77 6.56
CA GLU A 143 -0.25 -19.11 6.99
C GLU A 143 0.09 -20.03 5.81
N VAL A 144 -0.75 -20.07 4.76
CA VAL A 144 -0.51 -20.85 3.53
C VAL A 144 0.72 -20.34 2.78
N SER A 145 1.00 -19.03 2.85
CA SER A 145 2.20 -18.43 2.24
C SER A 145 3.52 -18.79 2.93
N ARG A 146 3.51 -19.40 4.12
CA ARG A 146 4.73 -19.74 4.87
C ARG A 146 5.52 -20.94 4.32
N GLY A 147 4.99 -21.68 3.33
CA GLY A 147 5.60 -22.91 2.80
C GLY A 147 6.19 -22.85 1.39
N LYS A 148 5.83 -21.85 0.58
CA LYS A 148 6.38 -21.63 -0.77
C LYS A 148 6.80 -20.18 -0.88
N LYS A 149 7.93 -19.93 -1.54
CA LYS A 149 8.70 -18.68 -1.57
C LYS A 149 7.93 -17.50 -2.21
N TYR A 150 6.85 -17.07 -1.57
CA TYR A 150 6.17 -15.82 -1.85
C TYR A 150 6.73 -14.79 -0.86
N VAL A 151 7.75 -14.06 -1.31
CA VAL A 151 8.23 -12.89 -0.56
C VAL A 151 7.17 -11.81 -0.77
N TRP A 152 6.24 -11.68 0.18
CA TRP A 152 5.54 -10.42 0.38
C TRP A 152 6.63 -9.37 0.63
N HIS A 153 6.94 -8.57 -0.38
CA HIS A 153 7.92 -7.50 -0.24
C HIS A 153 7.42 -6.51 0.82
N ARG A 154 7.93 -6.65 2.05
CA ARG A 154 8.25 -5.65 3.10
C ARG A 154 7.49 -4.32 3.20
N THR A 155 6.24 -4.28 2.78
CA THR A 155 5.20 -3.35 3.22
C THR A 155 4.02 -4.24 3.52
N SER A 156 3.90 -4.62 4.79
CA SER A 156 2.92 -5.62 5.24
C SER A 156 1.52 -5.19 4.82
N GLY A 157 0.62 -6.13 4.51
CA GLY A 157 -0.80 -5.78 4.25
C GLY A 157 -1.40 -4.93 5.39
N TYR A 158 -0.86 -5.05 6.61
CA TYR A 158 -1.20 -4.22 7.75
C TYR A 158 -0.82 -2.75 7.56
N SER A 159 0.34 -2.41 6.99
CA SER A 159 0.77 -1.02 6.80
C SER A 159 -0.17 -0.24 5.89
N VAL A 160 -0.71 -0.92 4.88
CA VAL A 160 -1.70 -0.32 3.96
C VAL A 160 -3.03 -0.09 4.66
N ILE A 161 -3.50 -1.05 5.48
CA ILE A 161 -4.75 -0.91 6.23
C ILE A 161 -4.61 0.17 7.31
N PHE A 162 -3.46 0.25 7.96
CA PHE A 162 -3.15 1.29 8.94
C PHE A 162 -3.12 2.69 8.33
N ASN A 163 -2.45 2.87 7.19
CA ASN A 163 -2.43 4.15 6.49
C ASN A 163 -3.83 4.59 6.07
N GLU A 164 -4.67 3.66 5.62
CA GLU A 164 -6.02 3.98 5.15
C GLU A 164 -6.98 4.32 6.30
N LEU A 165 -6.96 3.54 7.38
CA LEU A 165 -7.73 3.84 8.59
C LEU A 165 -7.27 5.15 9.25
N THR A 166 -5.99 5.50 9.11
CA THR A 166 -5.46 6.80 9.54
C THR A 166 -5.95 7.95 8.64
N ALA A 167 -6.10 7.70 7.33
CA ALA A 167 -6.59 8.68 6.35
C ALA A 167 -8.10 8.97 6.46
N GLU A 168 -8.90 8.02 6.99
CA GLU A 168 -10.33 8.23 7.29
C GLU A 168 -10.59 9.23 8.44
N GLY A 169 -9.55 9.64 9.17
CA GLY A 169 -9.61 10.66 10.21
C GLY A 169 -10.36 10.22 11.48
N ASP A 170 -10.95 11.18 12.19
CA ASP A 170 -11.52 10.97 13.54
C ASP A 170 -12.60 9.88 13.60
N ASN A 171 -13.32 9.64 12.51
CA ASN A 171 -14.39 8.65 12.43
C ASN A 171 -13.88 7.19 12.46
N ALA A 172 -12.59 6.95 12.23
CA ALA A 172 -11.99 5.63 12.16
C ALA A 172 -11.10 5.29 13.37
N LEU A 173 -10.93 6.19 14.34
CA LEU A 173 -10.02 5.98 15.49
C LEU A 173 -10.36 4.70 16.29
N ALA A 174 -11.64 4.43 16.53
CA ALA A 174 -12.07 3.23 17.25
C ALA A 174 -11.80 1.94 16.43
N LYS A 175 -11.93 2.01 15.11
CA LYS A 175 -11.61 0.90 14.20
C LYS A 175 -10.11 0.66 14.13
N LEU A 176 -9.32 1.73 14.04
CA LEU A 176 -7.86 1.71 14.04
C LEU A 176 -7.32 1.11 15.36
N GLU A 177 -7.87 1.50 16.51
CA GLU A 177 -7.51 0.95 17.81
C GLU A 177 -7.83 -0.55 17.90
N SER A 178 -9.04 -0.94 17.51
CA SER A 178 -9.48 -2.35 17.50
C SER A 178 -8.62 -3.22 16.59
N PHE A 179 -8.34 -2.73 15.38
CA PHE A 179 -7.52 -3.43 14.40
C PHE A 179 -6.07 -3.58 14.88
N ALA A 180 -5.44 -2.52 15.41
CA ALA A 180 -4.09 -2.61 15.94
C ALA A 180 -3.97 -3.62 17.11
N LYS A 181 -4.97 -3.69 17.99
CA LYS A 181 -5.03 -4.71 19.06
C LYS A 181 -5.17 -6.13 18.49
N SER A 182 -6.03 -6.33 17.49
CA SER A 182 -6.18 -7.62 16.79
C SER A 182 -4.87 -8.08 16.16
N VAL A 183 -4.15 -7.16 15.50
CA VAL A 183 -2.83 -7.43 14.91
C VAL A 183 -1.83 -7.86 15.99
N LEU A 184 -1.74 -7.15 17.13
CA LEU A 184 -0.81 -7.52 18.21
C LEU A 184 -1.16 -8.83 18.92
N MET A 185 -2.44 -9.23 18.96
CA MET A 185 -2.81 -10.56 19.48
C MET A 185 -2.31 -11.70 18.58
N LYS A 186 -2.11 -11.44 17.29
CA LYS A 186 -1.72 -12.43 16.28
C LYS A 186 -0.24 -12.38 15.92
N ASP A 187 0.33 -11.18 15.93
CA ASP A 187 1.73 -10.87 15.70
C ASP A 187 2.19 -9.86 16.78
N PRO A 188 2.58 -10.37 17.96
CA PRO A 188 2.99 -9.52 19.09
C PRO A 188 4.19 -8.62 18.76
N GLU A 189 5.02 -9.00 17.78
CA GLU A 189 6.22 -8.29 17.34
C GLU A 189 5.97 -7.21 16.28
N ASN A 190 4.70 -6.99 15.91
CA ASN A 190 4.35 -6.00 14.89
C ASN A 190 4.61 -4.56 15.37
N THR A 191 5.73 -3.98 14.95
CA THR A 191 6.18 -2.64 15.39
C THR A 191 5.22 -1.52 14.99
N GLU A 192 4.51 -1.68 13.88
CA GLU A 192 3.60 -0.66 13.33
C GLU A 192 2.30 -0.59 14.13
N ALA A 193 1.71 -1.75 14.46
CA ALA A 193 0.56 -1.83 15.34
C ALA A 193 0.85 -1.26 16.75
N ARG A 194 2.04 -1.52 17.30
CA ARG A 194 2.48 -0.90 18.57
C ARG A 194 2.59 0.62 18.46
N ALA A 195 3.19 1.13 17.38
CA ALA A 195 3.35 2.57 17.16
C ALA A 195 2.00 3.29 17.05
N ILE A 196 1.02 2.67 16.38
CA ILE A 196 -0.32 3.24 16.22
C ILE A 196 -1.08 3.28 17.53
N LEU A 197 -1.04 2.22 18.33
CA LEU A 197 -1.65 2.25 19.66
C LEU A 197 -1.00 3.29 20.56
N ALA A 198 0.33 3.44 20.54
CA ALA A 198 1.02 4.49 21.29
C ALA A 198 0.51 5.89 20.89
N ASN A 199 0.43 6.18 19.59
CA ASN A 199 -0.06 7.46 19.07
C ASN A 199 -1.53 7.73 19.42
N LEU A 200 -2.40 6.72 19.36
CA LEU A 200 -3.81 6.83 19.74
C LEU A 200 -3.98 7.12 21.22
N THR A 201 -3.16 6.49 22.06
CA THR A 201 -3.17 6.69 23.51
C THR A 201 -2.78 8.15 23.83
N ASP A 202 -1.71 8.66 23.20
CA ASP A 202 -1.26 10.05 23.37
C ASP A 202 -2.29 11.10 22.91
N ASN A 203 -2.97 10.86 21.77
CA ASN A 203 -4.00 11.77 21.27
C ASN A 203 -5.25 11.80 22.17
N ARG A 204 -5.63 10.67 22.77
CA ARG A 204 -6.72 10.59 23.74
C ARG A 204 -6.41 11.40 25.00
N TRP A 205 -5.18 11.31 25.51
CA TRP A 205 -4.74 12.11 26.66
C TRP A 205 -4.79 13.63 26.40
N ARG A 206 -4.43 14.08 25.20
CA ARG A 206 -4.48 15.50 24.81
C ARG A 206 -5.91 16.04 24.71
N THR A 207 -6.85 15.24 24.22
CA THR A 207 -8.26 15.64 24.08
C THR A 207 -9.00 15.64 25.42
N THR A 208 -8.68 14.71 26.34
CA THR A 208 -9.29 14.70 27.68
C THR A 208 -8.84 15.89 28.56
N ARG A 209 -7.58 16.32 28.51
CA ARG A 209 -7.10 17.51 29.27
C ARG A 209 -7.71 18.83 28.82
N ARG A 210 -8.08 18.98 27.55
CA ARG A 210 -8.76 20.19 27.05
C ARG A 210 -10.22 20.32 27.50
N ARG A 211 -10.82 19.25 28.04
CA ARG A 211 -12.22 19.21 28.45
C ARG A 211 -12.44 19.18 29.96
N SER A 212 -11.40 19.25 30.78
CA SER A 212 -11.57 19.42 32.22
C SER A 212 -12.18 20.81 32.49
N PRO A 213 -13.41 20.91 33.03
CA PRO A 213 -13.99 22.19 33.40
C PRO A 213 -13.23 22.72 34.63
N THR A 214 -12.78 23.96 34.54
CA THR A 214 -12.25 24.71 35.68
C THR A 214 -13.27 24.66 36.82
N PRO A 215 -12.88 24.28 38.05
CA PRO A 215 -13.81 24.32 39.18
C PRO A 215 -14.12 25.80 39.46
N ILE A 216 -15.38 26.19 39.27
CA ILE A 216 -15.90 27.49 39.70
C ILE A 216 -16.02 27.40 41.22
N LEU A 217 -15.01 27.87 41.94
CA LEU A 217 -15.12 28.19 43.36
C LEU A 217 -16.06 29.38 43.50
N GLY A 218 -17.17 29.17 44.19
CA GLY A 218 -18.03 30.24 44.65
C GLY A 218 -17.38 30.94 45.84
N GLU A 219 -17.48 32.27 45.86
CA GLU A 219 -17.44 33.07 47.07
C GLU A 219 -18.08 34.44 46.79
N THR A 220 -19.00 34.80 47.67
CA THR A 220 -19.77 36.05 47.74
C THR A 220 -18.88 37.21 48.19
N PRO A 221 -19.15 38.47 47.78
CA PRO A 221 -18.74 39.60 48.62
C PRO A 221 -19.84 40.63 48.89
N GLU A 222 -19.93 41.03 50.17
CA GLU A 222 -20.52 42.29 50.65
C GLU A 222 -19.63 43.50 50.30
N PRO A 223 -20.12 44.75 50.41
CA PRO A 223 -19.47 45.91 49.79
C PRO A 223 -18.77 46.90 50.76
N VAL A 224 -17.85 47.69 50.15
CA VAL A 224 -17.30 49.04 50.51
C VAL A 224 -16.21 49.10 51.62
N PRO A 225 -15.30 50.11 51.73
CA PRO A 225 -14.74 51.12 50.79
C PRO A 225 -13.18 51.25 50.74
N SER A 226 -12.70 51.90 49.66
CA SER A 226 -11.60 52.89 49.54
C SER A 226 -10.13 52.54 49.86
N GLU A 227 -9.32 52.51 48.79
CA GLU A 227 -8.02 53.18 48.51
C GLU A 227 -7.04 53.55 49.66
N PRO A 228 -5.70 53.48 49.46
CA PRO A 228 -5.03 54.05 48.28
C PRO A 228 -3.89 53.25 47.63
N GLU A 229 -3.81 53.41 46.31
CA GLU A 229 -2.61 53.78 45.53
C GLU A 229 -1.24 53.28 46.04
N VAL A 230 -0.79 52.14 45.50
CA VAL A 230 0.63 51.80 45.40
C VAL A 230 0.92 51.46 43.94
N THR A 231 1.66 52.37 43.32
CA THR A 231 2.32 52.25 42.01
C THR A 231 3.49 51.26 42.07
N ASP A 232 3.88 50.78 40.89
CA ASP A 232 5.03 49.93 40.58
C ASP A 232 4.94 48.44 40.93
N SER A 233 4.41 47.66 39.98
CA SER A 233 5.20 46.73 39.16
C SER A 233 4.22 45.86 38.38
N ASP A 234 4.11 46.06 37.06
CA ASP A 234 3.37 45.15 36.20
C ASP A 234 3.87 43.71 36.43
N PRO A 235 2.99 42.74 36.77
CA PRO A 235 3.38 41.34 36.83
C PRO A 235 3.76 40.92 35.41
N VAL A 236 5.06 40.78 35.15
CA VAL A 236 5.55 40.13 33.92
C VAL A 236 4.81 38.81 33.80
N PRO A 237 4.06 38.57 32.72
CA PRO A 237 3.16 37.44 32.66
C PRO A 237 4.00 36.16 32.61
N LEU A 238 3.83 35.29 33.59
CA LEU A 238 4.39 33.93 33.74
C LEU A 238 4.43 33.06 32.45
N ARG A 239 3.72 33.47 31.40
CA ARG A 239 3.75 32.88 30.06
C ARG A 239 5.04 33.16 29.28
N VAL A 240 5.61 34.35 29.39
CA VAL A 240 6.82 34.75 28.63
C VAL A 240 8.03 33.93 29.10
N ASP A 241 8.13 33.66 30.40
CA ASP A 241 9.22 32.86 30.97
C ASP A 241 9.09 31.37 30.61
N ARG A 242 7.86 30.85 30.53
CA ARG A 242 7.59 29.47 30.10
C ARG A 242 7.97 29.25 28.63
N ASP A 243 7.56 30.14 27.74
CA ASP A 243 7.85 30.01 26.30
C ASP A 243 9.33 30.17 26.00
N ARG A 244 10.00 31.10 26.71
CA ARG A 244 11.46 31.25 26.65
C ARG A 244 12.16 29.98 27.11
N ARG A 245 11.78 29.43 28.27
CA ARG A 245 12.35 28.19 28.80
C ARG A 245 12.14 27.00 27.86
N LEU A 246 10.97 26.88 27.25
CA LEU A 246 10.69 25.85 26.25
C LEU A 246 11.61 25.96 25.03
N SER A 247 11.86 27.18 24.54
CA SER A 247 12.76 27.41 23.40
C SER A 247 14.21 27.02 23.73
N GLU A 248 14.68 27.35 24.92
CA GLU A 248 16.02 27.00 25.41
C GLU A 248 16.19 25.47 25.54
N LEU A 249 15.19 24.78 26.07
CA LEU A 249 15.24 23.32 26.20
C LEU A 249 15.18 22.60 24.85
N LYS A 250 14.43 23.11 23.88
CA LYS A 250 14.42 22.57 22.50
C LYS A 250 15.75 22.77 21.79
N ALA A 251 16.37 23.94 21.93
CA ALA A 251 17.71 24.19 21.39
C ALA A 251 18.74 23.23 22.03
N ARG A 252 18.64 22.99 23.34
CA ARG A 252 19.49 22.04 24.04
C ARG A 252 19.24 20.58 23.61
N GLU A 253 17.99 20.19 23.38
CA GLU A 253 17.64 18.88 22.84
C GLU A 253 18.32 18.64 21.49
N GLN A 254 18.22 19.63 20.57
CA GLN A 254 18.85 19.53 19.26
C GLN A 254 20.38 19.43 19.36
N MET A 255 21.01 20.26 20.20
CA MET A 255 22.45 20.23 20.41
C MET A 255 22.94 18.87 20.95
N LEU A 256 22.17 18.24 21.85
CA LEU A 256 22.49 16.91 22.39
C LEU A 256 22.36 15.82 21.31
N LEU A 257 21.35 15.90 20.45
CA LEU A 257 21.19 14.98 19.31
C LEU A 257 22.37 15.08 18.33
N ASP A 258 22.74 16.31 17.94
CA ASP A 258 23.86 16.56 17.03
C ASP A 258 25.18 16.06 17.64
N SER A 259 25.37 16.25 18.95
CA SER A 259 26.56 15.77 19.68
C SER A 259 26.63 14.25 19.75
N ILE A 260 25.49 13.56 19.96
CA ILE A 260 25.42 12.10 19.94
C ILE A 260 25.76 11.57 18.54
N GLU A 261 25.24 12.22 17.50
CA GLU A 261 25.45 11.82 16.11
C GLU A 261 26.91 12.04 15.67
N ALA A 262 27.50 13.20 15.96
CA ALA A 262 28.90 13.50 15.71
C ALA A 262 29.86 12.50 16.38
N ARG A 263 29.49 11.98 17.55
CA ARG A 263 30.32 11.04 18.31
C ARG A 263 30.15 9.59 17.83
N LYS A 264 28.95 9.23 17.38
CA LYS A 264 28.69 7.97 16.67
C LYS A 264 29.45 7.90 15.35
N SER A 265 29.52 9.01 14.61
CA SER A 265 30.28 9.09 13.36
C SER A 265 31.79 9.13 13.58
N ALA A 266 32.29 9.78 14.65
CA ALA A 266 33.73 9.79 14.96
C ALA A 266 34.28 8.42 15.43
N SER A 267 33.45 7.57 16.01
CA SER A 267 33.83 6.25 16.57
C SER A 267 33.69 5.09 15.57
N THR A 268 33.15 5.36 14.39
CA THR A 268 32.93 4.36 13.35
C THR A 268 33.77 4.76 12.13
N PRO A 269 34.58 3.86 11.54
CA PRO A 269 35.23 4.18 10.27
C PRO A 269 34.17 4.66 9.27
N ALA A 270 34.46 5.66 8.44
CA ALA A 270 33.49 6.12 7.47
C ALA A 270 33.10 4.98 6.52
N ASN A 271 31.81 4.73 6.33
CA ASN A 271 31.35 3.67 5.43
C ASN A 271 31.70 4.06 3.99
N PRO A 272 32.59 3.33 3.29
CA PRO A 272 33.04 3.71 1.95
C PRO A 272 31.94 3.64 0.89
N HIS A 273 30.79 3.04 1.21
CA HIS A 273 29.64 2.93 0.31
C HIS A 273 28.58 4.01 0.55
N GLU A 274 28.71 4.83 1.59
CA GLU A 274 27.71 5.83 1.97
C GLU A 274 27.56 6.93 0.92
N ASP A 275 28.65 7.57 0.50
CA ASP A 275 28.62 8.61 -0.53
C ASP A 275 28.08 8.09 -1.87
N GLY A 276 28.50 6.87 -2.24
CA GLY A 276 28.01 6.21 -3.45
C GLY A 276 26.51 5.94 -3.40
N TYR A 277 26.01 5.46 -2.25
CA TYR A 277 24.58 5.25 -2.03
C TYR A 277 23.80 6.57 -2.07
N ASN A 278 24.27 7.61 -1.39
CA ASN A 278 23.61 8.92 -1.38
C ASN A 278 23.54 9.54 -2.78
N ALA A 279 24.65 9.49 -3.54
CA ALA A 279 24.67 9.93 -4.93
C ALA A 279 23.71 9.12 -5.83
N ALA A 280 23.55 7.82 -5.59
CA ALA A 280 22.58 6.98 -6.31
C ALA A 280 21.13 7.34 -5.96
N VAL A 281 20.84 7.63 -4.69
CA VAL A 281 19.52 8.12 -4.24
C VAL A 281 19.18 9.45 -4.92
N ASP A 282 20.11 10.39 -4.98
CA ASP A 282 19.88 11.70 -5.61
C ASP A 282 19.63 11.58 -7.11
N ARG A 283 20.38 10.72 -7.80
CA ARG A 283 20.14 10.42 -9.23
C ARG A 283 18.77 9.78 -9.47
N TYR A 284 18.36 8.87 -8.60
CA TYR A 284 17.04 8.23 -8.68
C TYR A 284 15.92 9.25 -8.48
N LYS A 285 16.03 10.11 -7.45
CA LYS A 285 15.07 11.21 -7.20
C LYS A 285 14.99 12.17 -8.39
N ALA A 286 16.12 12.58 -8.96
CA ALA A 286 16.16 13.45 -10.13
C ALA A 286 15.47 12.81 -11.35
N THR A 287 15.65 11.50 -11.54
CA THR A 287 15.02 10.75 -12.64
C THR A 287 13.51 10.62 -12.43
N GLN A 288 13.06 10.37 -11.21
CA GLN A 288 11.63 10.38 -10.88
C GLN A 288 11.00 11.76 -11.10
N ALA A 289 11.66 12.83 -10.67
CA ALA A 289 11.18 14.21 -10.87
C ALA A 289 11.05 14.54 -12.37
N LYS A 290 12.05 14.16 -13.18
CA LYS A 290 11.97 14.28 -14.65
C LYS A 290 10.80 13.47 -15.22
N GLY A 291 10.52 12.28 -14.68
CA GLY A 291 9.39 11.45 -15.11
C GLY A 291 8.04 12.08 -14.84
N GLN A 292 7.88 12.69 -13.66
CA GLN A 292 6.68 13.45 -13.32
C GLN A 292 6.51 14.67 -14.24
N GLN A 293 7.59 15.39 -14.55
CA GLN A 293 7.55 16.51 -15.50
C GLN A 293 7.16 16.07 -16.91
N LEU A 294 7.74 14.99 -17.43
CA LEU A 294 7.39 14.44 -18.74
C LEU A 294 5.96 13.92 -18.80
N GLN A 295 5.48 13.29 -17.73
CA GLN A 295 4.09 12.86 -17.60
C GLN A 295 3.14 14.05 -17.65
N LYS A 296 3.48 15.14 -16.96
CA LYS A 296 2.73 16.41 -17.01
C LYS A 296 2.73 16.99 -18.43
N GLN A 297 3.90 17.09 -19.06
CA GLN A 297 4.03 17.57 -20.45
C GLN A 297 3.22 16.71 -21.43
N MET A 298 3.21 15.39 -21.26
CA MET A 298 2.42 14.47 -22.09
C MET A 298 0.91 14.71 -21.96
N ASN A 299 0.44 15.05 -20.75
CA ASN A 299 -0.97 15.35 -20.50
C ASN A 299 -1.38 16.74 -21.03
N GLU A 300 -0.46 17.71 -21.00
CA GLU A 300 -0.70 19.10 -21.43
C GLU A 300 -0.48 19.32 -22.94
N SER A 301 0.33 18.47 -23.59
CA SER A 301 0.70 18.60 -25.00
C SER A 301 -0.17 17.76 -25.93
N THR A 302 -0.27 18.16 -27.19
CA THR A 302 -0.91 17.39 -28.28
C THR A 302 0.06 17.17 -29.44
N GLY A 303 -0.29 16.25 -30.36
CA GLY A 303 0.49 15.99 -31.58
C GLY A 303 1.92 15.50 -31.30
N GLN A 304 2.89 16.08 -32.02
CA GLN A 304 4.29 15.64 -31.98
C GLN A 304 4.95 15.82 -30.61
N ALA A 305 4.64 16.89 -29.88
CA ALA A 305 5.20 17.14 -28.56
C ALA A 305 4.79 16.04 -27.55
N ARG A 306 3.54 15.56 -27.63
CA ARG A 306 3.06 14.43 -26.83
C ARG A 306 3.76 13.12 -27.18
N MET A 307 3.96 12.86 -28.47
CA MET A 307 4.69 11.68 -28.94
C MET A 307 6.14 11.68 -28.45
N ASN A 308 6.83 12.83 -28.54
CA ASN A 308 8.19 12.98 -28.03
C ASN A 308 8.27 12.73 -26.51
N ALA A 309 7.33 13.29 -25.73
CA ALA A 309 7.27 13.06 -24.28
C ALA A 309 7.02 11.59 -23.93
N MET A 310 6.15 10.90 -24.69
CA MET A 310 5.87 9.48 -24.51
C MET A 310 7.11 8.60 -24.83
N ASP A 311 7.84 8.92 -25.89
CA ASP A 311 9.06 8.20 -26.25
C ASP A 311 10.18 8.43 -25.24
N GLU A 312 10.31 9.64 -24.68
CA GLU A 312 11.23 9.89 -23.57
C GLU A 312 10.84 9.11 -22.31
N LEU A 313 9.56 9.07 -21.94
CA LEU A 313 9.08 8.25 -20.81
C LEU A 313 9.40 6.77 -21.00
N ARG A 314 9.25 6.24 -22.23
CA ARG A 314 9.62 4.85 -22.55
C ARG A 314 11.13 4.60 -22.37
N LYS A 315 11.98 5.52 -22.85
CA LYS A 315 13.44 5.42 -22.67
C LYS A 315 13.81 5.45 -21.18
N MET A 316 13.20 6.34 -20.41
CA MET A 316 13.49 6.47 -18.99
C MET A 316 13.07 5.25 -18.17
N LYS A 317 12.08 4.46 -18.61
CA LYS A 317 11.69 3.22 -17.90
C LYS A 317 12.88 2.25 -17.77
N GLY A 318 13.73 2.17 -18.80
CA GLY A 318 14.96 1.37 -18.75
C GLY A 318 16.00 1.97 -17.80
N ASP A 319 16.11 3.29 -17.73
CA ASP A 319 17.03 3.99 -16.83
C ASP A 319 16.63 3.85 -15.36
N VAL A 320 15.33 3.96 -15.06
CA VAL A 320 14.77 3.75 -13.72
C VAL A 320 15.09 2.35 -13.23
N SER A 321 14.85 1.32 -14.04
CA SER A 321 15.15 -0.06 -13.66
C SER A 321 16.65 -0.28 -13.40
N ARG A 322 17.52 0.32 -14.21
CA ARG A 322 18.99 0.27 -13.98
C ARG A 322 19.40 0.99 -12.70
N GLN A 323 18.82 2.15 -12.42
CA GLN A 323 19.09 2.91 -11.20
C GLN A 323 18.58 2.20 -9.94
N GLU A 324 17.42 1.53 -10.01
CA GLU A 324 16.89 0.72 -8.91
C GLU A 324 17.81 -0.45 -8.57
N ALA A 325 18.30 -1.15 -9.59
CA ALA A 325 19.28 -2.22 -9.39
C ALA A 325 20.58 -1.69 -8.75
N GLN A 326 21.09 -0.55 -9.22
CA GLN A 326 22.29 0.08 -8.65
C GLN A 326 22.07 0.53 -7.19
N LEU A 327 20.91 1.12 -6.90
CA LEU A 327 20.55 1.55 -5.54
C LEU A 327 20.42 0.34 -4.61
N ALA A 328 19.80 -0.74 -5.07
CA ALA A 328 19.68 -1.98 -4.30
C ALA A 328 21.06 -2.61 -3.99
N ASP A 329 21.96 -2.66 -4.97
CA ASP A 329 23.33 -3.16 -4.79
C ASP A 329 24.13 -2.30 -3.79
N LEU A 330 24.11 -0.97 -3.96
CA LEU A 330 24.80 -0.04 -3.05
C LEU A 330 24.22 -0.10 -1.64
N LYS A 331 22.89 -0.24 -1.50
CA LYS A 331 22.23 -0.44 -0.21
C LYS A 331 22.65 -1.75 0.44
N ALA A 332 22.77 -2.83 -0.33
CA ALA A 332 23.23 -4.10 0.17
C ALA A 332 24.68 -4.01 0.67
N LYS A 333 25.57 -3.35 -0.09
CA LYS A 333 26.97 -3.09 0.28
C LYS A 333 27.09 -2.23 1.53
N LYS A 334 26.33 -1.12 1.59
CA LYS A 334 26.24 -0.24 2.77
C LYS A 334 25.86 -1.04 4.00
N ASN A 335 24.75 -1.79 3.93
CA ASN A 335 24.25 -2.58 5.06
C ASN A 335 25.20 -3.72 5.47
N ALA A 336 25.87 -4.37 4.51
CA ALA A 336 26.85 -5.42 4.80
C ALA A 336 28.06 -4.85 5.54
N TRP A 337 28.49 -3.65 5.15
CA TRP A 337 29.55 -2.91 5.84
C TRP A 337 29.10 -2.53 7.26
N ASP A 338 27.91 -1.93 7.42
CA ASP A 338 27.37 -1.53 8.73
C ASP A 338 27.23 -2.72 9.70
N ARG A 339 26.90 -3.91 9.18
CA ARG A 339 26.81 -5.15 9.99
C ARG A 339 28.17 -5.69 10.41
N SER A 340 29.18 -5.56 9.54
CA SER A 340 30.55 -6.05 9.83
C SER A 340 31.36 -5.05 10.66
N HIS A 341 30.94 -3.79 10.68
CA HIS A 341 31.53 -2.71 11.47
C HIS A 341 30.46 -2.08 12.36
N PRO A 342 29.85 -2.87 13.28
CA PRO A 342 28.84 -2.34 14.18
C PRO A 342 29.46 -1.19 14.97
N SER A 343 28.78 -0.05 14.98
CA SER A 343 29.24 1.11 15.73
C SER A 343 29.41 0.74 17.20
N ASN A 344 30.65 0.80 17.71
CA ASN A 344 30.93 0.63 19.13
C ASN A 344 30.37 1.78 19.98
N ALA A 345 29.74 2.78 19.37
CA ALA A 345 29.14 3.92 20.06
C ALA A 345 28.04 3.52 21.06
N ALA A 346 27.44 2.33 20.93
CA ALA A 346 26.51 1.80 21.94
C ALA A 346 27.18 1.55 23.30
N ASN A 347 28.49 1.29 23.31
CA ASN A 347 29.29 1.06 24.52
C ASN A 347 30.11 2.30 24.91
N ASP A 348 29.99 3.41 24.19
CA ASP A 348 30.70 4.64 24.53
C ASP A 348 30.06 5.28 25.77
N PRO A 349 30.77 5.35 26.92
CA PRO A 349 30.20 5.84 28.17
C PRO A 349 29.72 7.28 28.08
N THR A 350 30.28 8.07 27.18
CA THR A 350 29.87 9.46 27.00
C THR A 350 28.69 9.59 26.04
N VAL A 351 28.49 8.67 25.07
CA VAL A 351 27.22 8.60 24.31
C VAL A 351 26.08 8.23 25.25
N LYS A 352 26.29 7.27 26.15
CA LYS A 352 25.31 6.91 27.18
C LYS A 352 24.95 8.10 28.07
N ARG A 353 25.97 8.85 28.55
CA ARG A 353 25.75 10.08 29.32
C ARG A 353 24.92 11.12 28.54
N LEU A 354 25.24 11.37 27.27
CA LEU A 354 24.47 12.31 26.45
C LEU A 354 23.02 11.84 26.22
N GLN A 355 22.79 10.53 26.12
CA GLN A 355 21.44 9.96 26.03
C GLN A 355 20.65 10.14 27.33
N ASP A 356 21.30 9.98 28.49
CA ASP A 356 20.69 10.24 29.80
C ASP A 356 20.35 11.74 29.96
N GLU A 357 21.26 12.64 29.56
CA GLU A 357 21.01 14.09 29.55
C GLU A 357 19.86 14.48 28.59
N LEU A 358 19.77 13.84 27.42
CA LEU A 358 18.65 14.05 26.47
C LEU A 358 17.32 13.62 27.09
N LEU A 359 17.30 12.49 27.80
CA LEU A 359 16.11 11.99 28.50
C LEU A 359 15.64 12.98 29.57
N GLN A 360 16.56 13.55 30.35
CA GLN A 360 16.25 14.58 31.34
C GLN A 360 15.66 15.85 30.70
N VAL A 361 16.26 16.35 29.61
CA VAL A 361 15.74 17.53 28.89
C VAL A 361 14.33 17.27 28.34
N ARG A 362 14.07 16.07 27.80
CA ARG A 362 12.73 15.69 27.33
C ARG A 362 11.70 15.63 28.44
N GLN A 363 12.07 15.10 29.61
CA GLN A 363 11.20 15.10 30.79
C GLN A 363 10.91 16.52 31.27
N GLU A 364 11.91 17.41 31.26
CA GLU A 364 11.75 18.81 31.62
C GLU A 364 10.79 19.53 30.66
N ILE A 365 10.94 19.32 29.34
CA ILE A 365 10.02 19.84 28.32
C ILE A 365 8.58 19.34 28.55
N GLN A 366 8.40 18.08 28.93
CA GLN A 366 7.08 17.51 29.21
C GLN A 366 6.45 18.06 30.51
N SER A 367 7.27 18.45 31.48
CA SER A 367 6.82 18.98 32.76
C SER A 367 6.41 20.45 32.73
N LEU A 368 6.92 21.21 31.74
CA LEU A 368 6.54 22.59 31.48
C LEU A 368 5.15 22.67 30.85
#